data_AF-A0A259S7U3-F1
#
_entry.id   AF-A0A259S7U3-F1
#
_cell.length_a   1.000
_cell.length_b   1.000
_cell.length_c   1.000
_cell.angle_alpha   90.00
_cell.angle_beta   90.00
_cell.angle_gamma   90.00
#
_symmetry.space_group_name_H-M   'P 1'
#
loop_
_entity.id
_entity.type
_entity.pdbx_description
1 polymer ?
#
loop_
_entity_poly.entity_id
_entity_poly.type
_entity_poly.pdbx_seq_one_letter_code
_entity_poly.pdbx_strand_id
1 'polypeptide(L)'
;MSGTPSSAPITVSIRREVDPARIAEATAWVQTGVNLASSHPGFLGSGWVRDGEDSHHWHMLYRFADEAALDAWEASKERAWWLSMGEGFVRSERTRRRTGIEGWFDEPSTETISVPSSTGATTVMVAPSPPRWKQAVSIWLGFFPVNLVFTYLMSPVPGWNGLPIWLRVLATTVVLTPIMTYWVLPWVTRSLRHWLNR
;
A
#
# COMPACT_ATOMS: atom_id res chain seq x y z
N MET A 1 -16.90 20.24 -26.39
CA MET A 1 -17.54 19.24 -25.52
C MET A 1 -16.85 19.34 -24.17
N SER A 2 -17.43 20.11 -23.26
CA SER A 2 -16.88 20.33 -21.91
C SER A 2 -17.15 19.07 -21.08
N GLY A 3 -16.10 18.44 -20.56
CA GLY A 3 -16.21 17.25 -19.71
C GLY A 3 -17.04 17.57 -18.46
N THR A 4 -18.02 16.73 -18.17
CA THR A 4 -18.82 16.80 -16.94
C THR A 4 -17.88 16.68 -15.74
N PRO A 5 -17.94 17.57 -14.73
CA PRO A 5 -17.13 17.44 -13.53
C PRO A 5 -17.43 16.09 -12.88
N SER A 6 -16.36 15.40 -12.48
CA SER A 6 -16.47 14.11 -11.77
C SER A 6 -17.22 14.32 -10.46
N SER A 7 -18.46 13.81 -10.39
CA SER A 7 -19.31 13.83 -9.19
C SER A 7 -18.89 12.77 -8.16
N ALA A 8 -17.72 12.13 -8.33
CA ALA A 8 -17.25 11.11 -7.41
C ALA A 8 -16.56 11.76 -6.19
N PRO A 9 -16.85 11.30 -4.97
CA PRO A 9 -16.18 11.81 -3.78
C PRO A 9 -14.66 11.67 -3.84
N ILE A 10 -13.97 12.74 -3.43
CA ILE A 10 -12.52 12.85 -3.47
C ILE A 10 -11.95 12.91 -2.05
N THR A 11 -10.83 12.22 -1.81
CA THR A 11 -10.13 12.22 -0.53
C THR A 11 -8.72 12.75 -0.70
N VAL A 12 -8.33 13.68 0.15
CA VAL A 12 -6.97 14.24 0.15
C VAL A 12 -6.27 13.74 1.38
N SER A 13 -5.07 13.19 1.19
CA SER A 13 -4.14 12.85 2.27
C SER A 13 -2.92 13.76 2.17
N ILE A 14 -2.54 14.36 3.28
CA ILE A 14 -1.39 15.25 3.40
C ILE A 14 -0.49 14.73 4.51
N ARG A 15 0.77 14.47 4.16
CA ARG A 15 1.82 14.18 5.16
C ARG A 15 2.46 15.48 5.60
N ARG A 16 2.53 15.68 6.90
CA ARG A 16 3.14 16.84 7.56
C ARG A 16 4.16 16.37 8.58
N GLU A 17 5.28 17.07 8.63
CA GLU A 17 6.27 16.95 9.69
C GLU A 17 6.02 18.06 10.71
N VAL A 18 5.90 17.67 11.97
CA VAL A 18 5.57 18.54 13.09
C VAL A 18 6.75 18.57 14.06
N ASP A 19 7.15 19.75 14.48
CA ASP A 19 8.19 19.94 15.50
C ASP A 19 7.77 19.28 16.83
N PRO A 20 8.55 18.31 17.37
CA PRO A 20 8.23 17.65 18.63
C PRO A 20 8.09 18.60 19.81
N ALA A 21 8.77 19.75 19.80
CA ALA A 21 8.67 20.73 20.87
C ALA A 21 7.31 21.45 20.89
N ARG A 22 6.52 21.34 19.82
CA ARG A 22 5.27 22.10 19.61
C ARG A 22 4.07 21.24 19.24
N ILE A 23 4.03 20.00 19.74
CA ILE A 23 2.91 19.06 19.53
C ILE A 23 1.57 19.68 19.95
N ALA A 24 1.50 20.38 21.09
CA ALA A 24 0.26 20.97 21.57
C ALA A 24 -0.28 22.06 20.62
N GLU A 25 0.59 22.94 20.13
CA GLU A 25 0.26 23.96 19.12
C GLU A 25 -0.19 23.31 17.81
N ALA A 26 0.51 22.26 17.39
CA ALA A 26 0.15 21.51 16.20
C ALA A 26 -1.20 20.82 16.32
N THR A 27 -1.53 20.19 17.45
CA THR A 27 -2.85 19.60 17.68
C THR A 27 -3.96 20.65 17.59
N ALA A 28 -3.78 21.80 18.24
CA ALA A 28 -4.76 22.89 18.20
C ALA A 28 -4.93 23.45 16.78
N TRP A 29 -3.83 23.60 16.05
CA TRP A 29 -3.82 24.03 14.66
C TRP A 29 -4.55 23.04 13.74
N VAL A 30 -4.30 21.74 13.88
CA VAL A 30 -4.99 20.69 13.12
C VAL A 30 -6.48 20.70 13.42
N GLN A 31 -6.87 20.78 14.70
CA GLN A 31 -8.28 20.83 15.10
C GLN A 31 -9.00 22.05 14.52
N THR A 32 -8.32 23.20 14.47
CA THR A 32 -8.85 24.41 13.85
C THR A 32 -9.09 24.21 12.35
N GLY A 33 -8.13 23.59 11.65
CA GLY A 33 -8.28 23.26 10.23
C GLY A 33 -9.44 22.31 9.93
N VAL A 34 -9.62 21.29 10.79
CA VAL A 34 -10.76 20.36 10.71
C VAL A 34 -12.09 21.09 10.89
N ASN A 35 -12.18 21.97 11.88
CA ASN A 35 -13.40 22.74 12.13
C ASN A 35 -13.73 23.67 10.94
N LEU A 36 -12.72 24.36 10.38
CA LEU A 36 -12.91 25.20 9.20
C LEU A 36 -13.40 24.38 7.99
N ALA A 37 -12.72 23.26 7.70
CA ALA A 37 -13.12 22.37 6.60
C ALA A 37 -14.55 21.83 6.78
N SER A 38 -14.95 21.52 8.03
CA SER A 38 -16.28 20.99 8.34
C SER A 38 -17.43 21.93 8.03
N SER A 39 -17.16 23.24 8.01
CA SER A 39 -18.14 24.26 7.66
C SER A 39 -18.30 24.46 6.15
N HIS A 40 -17.42 23.87 5.33
CA HIS A 40 -17.38 24.12 3.90
C HIS A 40 -18.37 23.22 3.13
N PRO A 41 -19.08 23.74 2.10
CA PRO A 41 -20.02 22.94 1.31
C PRO A 41 -19.36 21.69 0.72
N GLY A 42 -20.07 20.56 0.78
CA GLY A 42 -19.59 19.29 0.23
C GLY A 42 -18.56 18.56 1.10
N PHE A 43 -18.23 19.06 2.30
CA PHE A 43 -17.38 18.34 3.24
C PHE A 43 -18.07 17.07 3.75
N LEU A 44 -17.35 15.95 3.70
CA LEU A 44 -17.86 14.62 4.08
C LEU A 44 -17.15 14.03 5.31
N GLY A 45 -16.06 14.65 5.77
CA GLY A 45 -15.31 14.18 6.93
C GLY A 45 -13.83 14.48 6.86
N SER A 46 -13.17 14.43 8.01
CA SER A 46 -11.72 14.59 8.14
C SER A 46 -11.19 13.81 9.32
N GLY A 47 -9.87 13.66 9.38
CA GLY A 47 -9.19 13.01 10.48
C GLY A 47 -7.69 13.21 10.38
N TRP A 48 -6.98 12.85 11.44
CA TRP A 48 -5.54 12.82 11.44
C TRP A 48 -5.02 11.69 12.31
N VAL A 49 -3.87 11.16 11.94
CA VAL A 49 -3.18 10.10 12.67
C VAL A 49 -1.68 10.39 12.71
N ARG A 50 -1.01 9.87 13.73
CA ARG A 50 0.45 9.89 13.86
C ARG A 50 0.99 8.52 13.46
N ASP A 51 2.14 8.49 12.78
CA ASP A 51 2.78 7.22 12.37
C ASP A 51 3.23 6.35 13.56
N GLY A 52 3.42 6.96 14.74
CA GLY A 52 3.83 6.29 15.96
C GLY A 52 3.91 7.27 17.12
N GLU A 53 4.12 6.73 18.32
CA GLU A 53 4.18 7.51 19.57
C GLU A 53 5.29 8.57 19.57
N ASP A 54 6.44 8.25 18.96
CA ASP A 54 7.59 9.16 18.82
C ASP A 54 7.70 9.80 17.43
N SER A 55 6.75 9.52 16.53
CA SER A 55 6.84 10.04 15.17
C SER A 55 6.46 11.52 15.10
N HIS A 56 7.26 12.26 14.35
CA HIS A 56 7.02 13.65 13.95
C HIS A 56 6.18 13.73 12.67
N HIS A 57 5.84 12.59 12.05
CA HIS A 57 5.05 12.53 10.84
C HIS A 57 3.57 12.31 11.16
N TRP A 58 2.76 13.24 10.66
CA TRP A 58 1.32 13.29 10.83
C TRP A 58 0.67 13.16 9.46
N HIS A 59 -0.33 12.30 9.38
CA HIS A 59 -1.18 12.17 8.20
C HIS A 59 -2.50 12.85 8.48
N MET A 60 -2.83 13.85 7.68
CA MET A 60 -4.08 14.57 7.75
C MET A 60 -4.92 14.24 6.53
N LEU A 61 -6.22 14.04 6.75
CA LEU A 61 -7.16 13.66 5.72
C LEU A 61 -8.41 14.51 5.77
N TYR A 62 -8.94 14.79 4.60
CA TYR A 62 -10.27 15.36 4.43
C TYR A 62 -10.90 14.87 3.14
N ARG A 63 -12.23 14.73 3.16
CA ARG A 63 -13.03 14.21 2.05
C ARG A 63 -14.10 15.21 1.65
N PHE A 64 -14.28 15.36 0.34
CA PHE A 64 -15.30 16.20 -0.27
C PHE A 64 -16.17 15.40 -1.24
N ALA A 65 -17.39 15.90 -1.49
CA ALA A 65 -18.40 15.29 -2.34
C ALA A 65 -17.96 15.15 -3.80
N ASP A 66 -17.15 16.10 -4.28
CA ASP A 66 -16.59 16.12 -5.63
C ASP A 66 -15.33 17.01 -5.69
N GLU A 67 -14.69 17.05 -6.85
CA GLU A 67 -13.49 17.84 -7.09
C GLU A 67 -13.75 19.36 -7.03
N ALA A 68 -14.94 19.81 -7.41
CA ALA A 68 -15.27 21.24 -7.39
C ALA A 68 -15.39 21.78 -5.96
N ALA A 69 -16.02 21.02 -5.06
CA ALA A 69 -16.10 21.33 -3.63
C ALA A 69 -14.71 21.32 -2.97
N LEU A 70 -13.84 20.39 -3.38
CA LEU A 70 -12.45 20.36 -2.94
C LEU A 70 -11.68 21.61 -3.40
N ASP A 71 -11.75 21.94 -4.69
CA ASP A 71 -11.02 23.08 -5.26
C ASP A 71 -11.51 24.41 -4.64
N ALA A 72 -12.81 24.53 -4.37
CA ALA A 72 -13.37 25.67 -3.63
C ALA A 72 -12.77 25.81 -2.22
N TRP A 73 -12.65 24.71 -1.48
CA TRP A 73 -11.98 24.69 -0.18
C TRP A 73 -10.49 25.04 -0.31
N GLU A 74 -9.80 24.47 -1.30
CA GLU A 74 -8.36 24.69 -1.48
C GLU A 74 -8.00 26.13 -1.85
N ALA A 75 -8.89 26.81 -2.58
CA ALA A 75 -8.79 28.22 -2.96
C ALA A 75 -9.35 29.19 -1.91
N SER A 76 -9.92 28.69 -0.81
CA SER A 76 -10.58 29.52 0.20
C SER A 76 -9.60 30.39 1.00
N LYS A 77 -10.07 31.58 1.41
CA LYS A 77 -9.28 32.51 2.26
C LYS A 77 -9.07 31.93 3.65
N GLU A 78 -10.05 31.18 4.13
CA GLU A 78 -10.06 30.47 5.41
C GLU A 78 -8.92 29.46 5.46
N ARG A 79 -8.75 28.66 4.39
CA ARG A 79 -7.64 27.71 4.30
C ARG A 79 -6.29 28.42 4.18
N ALA A 80 -6.20 29.49 3.40
CA ALA A 80 -4.96 30.27 3.27
C ALA A 80 -4.54 30.87 4.63
N TRP A 81 -5.48 31.44 5.36
CA TRP A 81 -5.26 31.95 6.73
C TRP A 81 -4.89 30.82 7.71
N TRP A 82 -5.57 29.68 7.64
CA TRP A 82 -5.23 28.54 8.48
C TRP A 82 -3.81 28.02 8.22
N LEU A 83 -3.40 27.90 6.96
CA LEU A 83 -2.05 27.46 6.60
C LEU A 83 -0.98 28.45 7.10
N SER A 84 -1.23 29.76 7.05
CA SER A 84 -0.25 30.75 7.52
C SER A 84 -0.01 30.68 9.03
N MET A 85 -1.00 30.23 9.82
CA MET A 85 -0.81 29.98 11.25
C MET A 85 0.15 28.81 11.55
N GLY A 86 0.34 27.89 10.60
CA GLY A 86 1.15 26.67 10.77
C GLY A 86 2.59 26.78 10.28
N GLU A 87 2.94 27.85 9.56
CA GLU A 87 4.25 28.00 8.89
C GLU A 87 5.45 27.93 9.86
N GLY A 88 5.23 28.26 11.14
CA GLY A 88 6.28 28.24 12.15
C GLY A 88 6.69 26.84 12.61
N PHE A 89 5.79 25.85 12.61
CA PHE A 89 6.00 24.55 13.28
C PHE A 89 5.56 23.33 12.46
N VAL A 90 5.01 23.53 11.26
CA VAL A 90 4.60 22.45 10.35
C VAL A 90 5.34 22.58 9.03
N ARG A 91 6.13 21.56 8.69
CA ARG A 91 6.71 21.42 7.36
C ARG A 91 5.83 20.48 6.54
N SER A 92 5.26 20.98 5.45
CA SER A 92 4.41 20.18 4.56
C SER A 92 5.26 19.57 3.45
N GLU A 93 5.35 18.24 3.39
CA GLU A 93 6.24 17.57 2.45
C GLU A 93 5.48 16.94 1.26
N ARG A 94 4.18 16.63 1.40
CA ARG A 94 3.46 15.97 0.29
C ARG A 94 1.95 16.03 0.39
N THR A 95 1.31 16.60 -0.63
CA THR A 95 -0.15 16.46 -0.88
C THR A 95 -0.36 15.33 -1.87
N ARG A 96 -1.10 14.30 -1.50
CA ARG A 96 -1.51 13.22 -2.41
C ARG A 96 -3.04 13.18 -2.47
N ARG A 97 -3.60 13.65 -3.58
CA ARG A 97 -5.03 13.50 -3.90
C ARG A 97 -5.28 12.04 -4.29
N ARG A 98 -6.14 11.32 -3.56
CA ARG A 98 -6.51 9.91 -3.83
C ARG A 98 -8.04 9.82 -3.97
N THR A 99 -8.52 9.17 -5.01
CA THR A 99 -9.95 8.91 -5.21
C THR A 99 -10.32 7.62 -4.45
N GLY A 100 -10.81 7.72 -3.21
CA GLY A 100 -11.27 6.57 -2.40
C GLY A 100 -10.92 6.66 -0.91
N ILE A 101 -11.76 6.07 -0.04
CA ILE A 101 -11.42 5.87 1.39
C ILE A 101 -10.45 4.69 1.58
N GLU A 102 -10.38 3.81 0.59
CA GLU A 102 -9.49 2.65 0.51
C GLU A 102 -8.04 3.11 0.54
N GLY A 103 -7.74 4.26 -0.09
CA GLY A 103 -6.42 4.88 -0.06
C GLY A 103 -6.01 5.51 1.28
N TRP A 104 -6.89 5.56 2.29
CA TRP A 104 -6.61 6.03 3.66
C TRP A 104 -6.17 4.87 4.56
N PHE A 105 -6.80 3.70 4.42
CA PHE A 105 -6.40 2.48 5.12
C PHE A 105 -5.31 1.70 4.38
N ASP A 106 -5.15 1.93 3.07
CA ASP A 106 -3.98 1.50 2.32
C ASP A 106 -2.81 2.47 2.59
N GLU A 107 -2.10 2.21 3.68
CA GLU A 107 -0.64 2.12 3.57
C GLU A 107 -0.35 1.26 2.32
N PRO A 108 0.55 1.65 1.41
CA PRO A 108 0.78 0.87 0.18
C PRO A 108 0.98 -0.59 0.58
N SER A 109 0.01 -1.49 0.33
CA SER A 109 -0.14 -2.73 1.10
C SER A 109 1.20 -3.43 1.28
N THR A 110 1.78 -3.13 2.43
CA THR A 110 3.03 -3.61 3.00
C THR A 110 2.59 -4.14 4.35
N GLU A 111 1.56 -4.98 4.35
CA GLU A 111 1.23 -5.77 5.52
C GLU A 111 1.15 -7.24 5.09
N THR A 112 2.24 -7.89 5.45
CA THR A 112 2.26 -9.30 5.80
C THR A 112 1.34 -9.47 7.00
N ILE A 113 0.19 -10.10 6.82
CA ILE A 113 -0.57 -10.65 7.93
C ILE A 113 0.28 -11.75 8.56
N SER A 114 0.88 -11.47 9.72
CA SER A 114 1.54 -12.47 10.54
C SER A 114 0.47 -13.26 11.28
N VAL A 115 0.11 -14.44 10.78
CA VAL A 115 -0.74 -15.38 11.52
C VAL A 115 0.07 -15.92 12.70
N PRO A 116 -0.44 -15.88 13.94
CA PRO A 116 0.29 -16.43 15.08
C PRO A 116 0.49 -17.93 14.88
N SER A 117 1.74 -18.34 14.72
CA SER A 117 2.17 -19.74 14.85
C SER A 117 2.99 -19.85 16.12
N SER A 118 2.79 -20.94 16.88
CA SER A 118 3.25 -21.15 18.25
C SER A 118 4.79 -21.21 18.47
N THR A 119 5.62 -20.78 17.51
CA THR A 119 7.08 -20.99 17.55
C THR A 119 7.90 -19.80 17.03
N GLY A 120 7.57 -18.58 17.45
CA GLY A 120 8.39 -17.38 17.23
C GLY A 120 7.99 -16.50 16.04
N ALA A 121 8.16 -15.18 16.21
CA ALA A 121 7.80 -14.16 15.22
C ALA A 121 8.73 -14.19 14.01
N THR A 122 8.16 -14.36 12.80
CA THR A 122 8.92 -14.28 11.55
C THR A 122 8.61 -12.95 10.88
N THR A 123 9.53 -11.99 10.96
CA THR A 123 9.38 -10.68 10.31
C THR A 123 9.52 -10.81 8.80
N VAL A 124 8.45 -10.57 8.04
CA VAL A 124 8.50 -10.51 6.57
C VAL A 124 8.48 -9.05 6.14
N MET A 125 9.57 -8.59 5.54
CA MET A 125 9.66 -7.26 4.94
C MET A 125 8.96 -7.27 3.57
N VAL A 126 7.93 -6.43 3.39
CA VAL A 126 7.32 -6.19 2.08
C VAL A 126 8.00 -4.96 1.45
N ALA A 127 8.51 -5.13 0.24
CA ALA A 127 9.08 -4.07 -0.59
C ALA A 127 7.96 -3.45 -1.46
N PRO A 128 8.09 -2.21 -1.95
CA PRO A 128 7.09 -1.57 -2.81
C PRO A 128 6.71 -2.51 -3.96
N SER A 129 5.41 -2.80 -4.09
CA SER A 129 4.92 -3.76 -5.08
C SER A 129 5.42 -3.39 -6.48
N PRO A 130 6.24 -4.23 -7.12
CA PRO A 130 6.67 -3.98 -8.49
C PRO A 130 5.47 -3.84 -9.43
N PRO A 131 5.63 -3.11 -10.55
CA PRO A 131 4.68 -3.14 -11.67
C PRO A 131 4.19 -4.57 -11.95
N ARG A 132 2.87 -4.76 -12.15
CA ARG A 132 2.25 -6.10 -12.24
C ARG A 132 2.92 -7.02 -13.27
N TRP A 133 3.49 -6.47 -14.35
CA TRP A 133 4.26 -7.22 -15.34
C TRP A 133 5.58 -7.78 -14.80
N LYS A 134 6.29 -7.02 -13.97
CA LYS A 134 7.53 -7.45 -13.29
C LYS A 134 7.22 -8.59 -12.31
N GLN A 135 6.12 -8.48 -11.58
CA GLN A 135 5.64 -9.54 -10.68
C GLN A 135 5.27 -10.82 -11.44
N ALA A 136 4.53 -10.71 -12.54
CA ALA A 136 4.15 -11.85 -13.38
C ALA A 136 5.37 -12.59 -13.94
N VAL A 137 6.37 -11.86 -14.46
CA VAL A 137 7.63 -12.44 -14.95
C VAL A 137 8.40 -13.14 -13.83
N SER A 138 8.39 -12.58 -12.62
CA SER A 138 9.08 -13.16 -11.46
C SER A 138 8.47 -14.49 -11.03
N ILE A 139 7.14 -14.56 -10.96
CA ILE A 139 6.42 -15.80 -10.64
C ILE A 139 6.65 -16.83 -11.73
N TRP A 140 6.56 -16.43 -13.00
CA TRP A 140 6.81 -17.31 -14.13
C TRP A 140 8.23 -17.89 -14.10
N LEU A 141 9.25 -17.06 -13.83
CA LEU A 141 10.65 -17.48 -13.77
C LEU A 141 10.93 -18.44 -12.61
N GLY A 142 10.18 -18.35 -11.50
CA GLY A 142 10.27 -19.34 -10.42
C GLY A 142 9.56 -20.65 -10.75
N PHE A 143 8.34 -20.56 -11.31
CA PHE A 143 7.46 -21.71 -11.50
C PHE A 143 7.83 -22.56 -12.73
N PHE A 144 8.09 -21.90 -13.86
CA PHE A 144 8.32 -22.56 -15.14
C PHE A 144 9.52 -23.52 -15.13
N PRO A 145 10.75 -23.13 -14.72
CA PRO A 145 11.90 -24.02 -14.81
C PRO A 145 11.78 -25.22 -13.86
N VAL A 146 11.19 -25.02 -12.68
CA VAL A 146 11.00 -26.10 -11.70
C VAL A 146 9.97 -27.11 -12.19
N ASN A 147 8.86 -26.63 -12.78
CA ASN A 147 7.86 -27.49 -13.38
C ASN A 147 8.44 -28.26 -14.58
N LEU A 148 9.24 -27.60 -15.42
CA LEU A 148 9.90 -28.22 -16.56
C LEU A 148 10.88 -29.33 -16.12
N VAL A 149 11.72 -29.05 -15.13
CA VAL A 149 12.68 -30.01 -14.57
C VAL A 149 11.94 -31.22 -13.97
N PHE A 150 10.90 -30.98 -13.18
CA PHE A 150 10.08 -32.05 -12.60
C PHE A 150 9.43 -32.93 -13.69
N THR A 151 8.89 -32.30 -14.73
CA THR A 151 8.27 -33.02 -15.86
C THR A 151 9.30 -33.91 -16.56
N TYR A 152 10.51 -33.40 -16.79
CA TYR A 152 11.59 -34.17 -17.43
C TYR A 152 12.08 -35.33 -16.54
N LEU A 153 12.15 -35.11 -15.22
CA LEU A 153 12.52 -36.14 -14.24
C LEU A 153 11.49 -37.25 -14.10
N MET A 154 10.20 -36.94 -14.22
CA MET A 154 9.13 -37.94 -14.14
C MET A 154 8.83 -38.62 -15.47
N SER A 155 9.21 -38.02 -16.61
CA SER A 155 9.05 -38.62 -17.94
C SER A 155 9.65 -40.03 -18.09
N PRO A 156 10.87 -40.34 -17.57
CA PRO A 156 11.45 -41.68 -17.68
C PRO A 156 10.95 -42.68 -16.64
N VAL A 157 10.08 -42.29 -15.70
CA VAL A 157 9.63 -43.17 -14.61
C VAL A 157 8.66 -44.24 -15.16
N PRO A 158 9.00 -45.54 -15.08
CA PRO A 158 8.13 -46.61 -15.55
C PRO A 158 6.79 -46.59 -14.81
N GLY A 159 5.67 -46.60 -15.54
CA GLY A 159 4.32 -46.57 -14.97
C GLY A 159 3.76 -45.17 -14.69
N TRP A 160 4.56 -44.11 -14.77
CA TRP A 160 4.09 -42.73 -14.53
C TRP A 160 3.02 -42.29 -15.53
N ASN A 161 3.23 -42.55 -16.81
CA ASN A 161 2.27 -42.21 -17.87
C ASN A 161 0.98 -43.05 -17.83
N GLY A 162 1.01 -44.20 -17.14
CA GLY A 162 -0.15 -45.06 -16.93
C GLY A 162 -1.05 -44.62 -15.77
N LEU A 163 -0.58 -43.70 -14.91
CA LEU A 163 -1.38 -43.19 -13.80
C LEU A 163 -2.51 -42.27 -14.31
N PRO A 164 -3.69 -42.31 -13.67
CA PRO A 164 -4.73 -41.31 -13.87
C PRO A 164 -4.19 -39.88 -13.73
N ILE A 165 -4.69 -38.97 -14.55
CA ILE A 165 -4.19 -37.59 -14.63
C ILE A 165 -4.25 -36.91 -13.25
N TRP A 166 -5.31 -37.12 -12.47
CA TRP A 166 -5.47 -36.52 -11.15
C TRP A 166 -4.39 -36.99 -10.16
N LEU A 167 -3.95 -38.25 -10.21
CA LEU A 167 -2.86 -38.78 -9.38
C LEU A 167 -1.52 -38.15 -9.74
N ARG A 168 -1.25 -37.99 -11.04
CA ARG A 168 -0.05 -37.29 -11.50
C ARG A 168 -0.03 -35.84 -11.04
N VAL A 169 -1.13 -35.12 -11.17
CA VAL A 169 -1.24 -33.73 -10.71
C VAL A 169 -1.08 -33.65 -9.20
N LEU A 170 -1.69 -34.57 -8.44
CA LEU A 170 -1.56 -34.63 -6.98
C LEU A 170 -0.11 -34.90 -6.55
N ALA A 171 0.54 -35.91 -7.13
CA ALA A 171 1.94 -36.20 -6.84
C ALA A 171 2.86 -35.03 -7.22
N THR A 172 2.61 -34.41 -8.38
CA THR A 172 3.36 -33.23 -8.84
C THR A 172 3.20 -32.08 -7.86
N THR A 173 1.96 -31.73 -7.48
CA THR A 173 1.68 -30.60 -6.58
C THR A 173 2.23 -30.84 -5.18
N VAL A 174 2.11 -32.05 -4.63
CA VAL A 174 2.68 -32.41 -3.32
C VAL A 174 4.21 -32.30 -3.30
N VAL A 175 4.89 -32.62 -4.40
CA VAL A 175 6.36 -32.51 -4.49
C VAL A 175 6.82 -31.08 -4.81
N LEU A 176 6.15 -30.40 -5.75
CA LEU A 176 6.54 -29.05 -6.17
C LEU A 176 6.28 -28.02 -5.09
N THR A 177 5.21 -28.14 -4.31
CA THR A 177 4.85 -27.16 -3.27
C THR A 177 5.97 -26.92 -2.25
N PRO A 178 6.57 -27.94 -1.60
CA PRO A 178 7.69 -27.72 -0.69
C PRO A 178 8.95 -27.22 -1.41
N ILE A 179 9.24 -27.68 -2.63
CA ILE A 179 10.39 -27.20 -3.41
C ILE A 179 10.24 -25.69 -3.70
N MET A 180 9.06 -25.27 -4.15
CA MET A 180 8.76 -23.87 -4.42
C MET A 180 8.88 -23.01 -3.15
N THR A 181 8.36 -23.52 -2.04
CA THR A 181 8.32 -22.79 -0.75
C THR A 181 9.72 -22.65 -0.13
N TYR A 182 10.49 -23.73 -0.09
CA TYR A 182 11.75 -23.77 0.67
C TYR A 182 12.99 -23.45 -0.16
N TRP A 183 12.97 -23.67 -1.48
CA TRP A 183 14.15 -23.44 -2.33
C TRP A 183 13.96 -22.26 -3.27
N VAL A 184 12.82 -22.19 -3.95
CA VAL A 184 12.62 -21.22 -5.02
C VAL A 184 12.33 -19.84 -4.45
N LEU A 185 11.42 -19.74 -3.47
CA LEU A 185 11.11 -18.47 -2.82
C LEU A 185 12.36 -17.74 -2.27
N PRO A 186 13.25 -18.38 -1.47
CA PRO A 186 14.44 -17.71 -0.95
C PRO A 186 15.47 -17.36 -2.04
N TRP A 187 15.52 -18.12 -3.13
CA TRP A 187 16.41 -17.83 -4.26
C TRP A 187 15.89 -16.67 -5.11
N VAL A 188 14.61 -16.70 -5.47
CA VAL A 188 13.90 -15.66 -6.22
C VAL A 188 13.93 -14.33 -5.44
N THR A 189 13.59 -14.35 -4.14
CA THR A 189 13.64 -13.13 -3.30
C THR A 189 15.04 -12.54 -3.16
N ARG A 190 16.10 -13.36 -3.14
CA ARG A 190 17.49 -12.87 -3.16
C ARG A 190 17.85 -12.25 -4.50
N SER A 191 17.55 -12.91 -5.62
CA SER A 191 17.89 -12.45 -6.97
C SER A 191 17.11 -11.19 -7.39
N LEU A 192 15.85 -11.08 -6.98
CA LEU A 192 14.98 -9.95 -7.35
C LEU A 192 15.19 -8.69 -6.51
N ARG A 193 15.75 -8.81 -5.30
CA ARG A 193 16.03 -7.63 -4.46
C ARG A 193 16.95 -6.62 -5.16
N HIS A 194 17.88 -7.11 -5.99
CA HIS A 194 18.81 -6.26 -6.74
C HIS A 194 18.19 -5.60 -7.99
N TRP A 195 17.20 -6.24 -8.60
CA TRP A 195 16.54 -5.75 -9.82
C TRP A 195 15.31 -4.86 -9.54
N LEU A 196 14.70 -5.01 -8.35
CA LEU A 196 13.58 -4.19 -7.90
C LEU A 196 14.01 -2.83 -7.30
N ASN A 197 15.25 -2.76 -6.81
CA ASN A 197 15.84 -1.54 -6.25
C ASN A 197 16.60 -0.70 -7.29
N ARG A 198 16.48 -1.05 -8.59
CA ARG A 198 16.94 -0.26 -9.74
C ARG A 198 15.75 0.20 -10.57
#